data_AF-A0A749L300-F1
#
_entry.id   AF-A0A749L300-F1
#
_cell.length_a   1.000
_cell.length_b   1.000
_cell.length_c   1.000
_cell.angle_alpha   90.00
_cell.angle_beta   90.00
_cell.angle_gamma   90.00
#
_symmetry.space_group_name_H-M   'P 1'
#
loop_
_entity.id
_entity.type
_entity.pdbx_description
1 polymer ?
#
loop_
_entity_poly.entity_id
_entity_poly.type
_entity_poly.pdbx_seq_one_letter_code
_entity_poly.pdbx_strand_id
1 'polypeptide(L)' 'MIRNIIKSLFRKRTRYPRTGWFYMTSSGHIVRVLLVDQETQKVVCAPLGAGYQLSVPLIAFHTDHYFRRPGRIA' A
#
# COMPACT_ATOMS: atom_id res chain seq x y z
N MET A 1 -11.78 18.67 11.63
CA MET A 1 -10.69 19.45 10.98
C MET A 1 -9.47 18.59 10.62
N ILE A 2 -8.92 17.83 11.58
CA ILE A 2 -7.73 16.97 11.38
C ILE A 2 -7.86 15.99 10.20
N ARG A 3 -9.03 15.35 10.02
CA ARG A 3 -9.28 14.39 8.93
C ARG A 3 -9.13 15.02 7.54
N ASN A 4 -9.45 16.30 7.38
CA ASN A 4 -9.28 17.02 6.10
C ASN A 4 -7.85 17.48 5.86
N ILE A 5 -7.11 17.83 6.93
CA ILE A 5 -5.68 18.18 6.85
C ILE A 5 -4.88 16.94 6.47
N ILE A 6 -5.13 15.82 7.14
CA ILE A 6 -4.61 14.49 6.80
C ILE A 6 -4.92 14.19 5.32
N LYS A 7 -6.20 14.19 4.91
CA LYS A 7 -6.59 13.96 3.50
C LYS A 7 -5.87 14.88 2.51
N SER A 8 -5.68 16.16 2.84
CA SER A 8 -4.99 17.15 2.00
C SER A 8 -3.48 16.87 1.85
N LEU A 9 -2.80 16.55 2.96
CA LEU A 9 -1.39 16.15 2.96
C LEU A 9 -1.18 14.84 2.18
N PHE A 10 -2.07 13.86 2.38
CA PHE A 10 -2.02 12.59 1.63
C PHE A 10 -2.35 12.81 0.14
N ARG A 11 -3.32 13.67 -0.21
CA ARG A 11 -3.63 14.00 -1.62
C ARG A 11 -2.45 14.57 -2.41
N LYS A 12 -1.59 15.38 -1.78
CA LYS A 12 -0.45 16.02 -2.48
C LYS A 12 0.77 15.10 -2.65
N ARG A 13 0.87 13.99 -1.92
CA ARG A 13 2.07 13.12 -1.94
C ARG A 13 1.83 11.63 -2.23
N THR A 14 0.61 11.13 -2.14
CA THR A 14 0.43 9.67 -2.06
C THR A 14 -0.41 9.08 -3.20
N ARG A 15 0.27 8.27 -4.03
CA ARG A 15 -0.40 7.29 -4.87
C ARG A 15 -1.00 6.24 -3.93
N TYR A 16 -2.31 6.24 -3.77
CA TYR A 16 -3.01 5.21 -3.02
C TYR A 16 -2.76 3.84 -3.68
N PRO A 17 -2.55 2.77 -2.88
CA PRO A 17 -2.55 1.42 -3.43
C PRO A 17 -3.90 1.14 -4.09
N ARG A 18 -3.87 0.31 -5.13
CA ARG A 18 -5.09 -0.13 -5.81
C ARG A 18 -5.14 -1.64 -5.85
N THR A 19 -6.35 -2.18 -5.74
CA THR A 19 -6.61 -3.60 -5.94
C THR A 19 -6.02 -4.08 -7.27
N GLY A 20 -5.40 -5.26 -7.24
CA GLY A 20 -4.72 -5.88 -8.36
C GLY A 20 -3.29 -5.40 -8.60
N TRP A 21 -2.84 -4.31 -7.96
CA TRP A 21 -1.47 -3.82 -8.12
C TRP A 21 -0.46 -4.67 -7.35
N PHE A 22 0.76 -4.72 -7.88
CA PHE A 22 1.90 -5.36 -7.22
C PHE A 22 2.78 -4.31 -6.54
N TYR A 23 3.31 -4.69 -5.38
CA TYR A 23 4.30 -3.95 -4.63
C TYR A 23 5.44 -4.87 -4.21
N MET A 24 6.66 -4.35 -4.19
CA MET A 24 7.81 -4.99 -3.57
C MET A 24 7.94 -4.47 -2.13
N THR A 25 8.06 -5.38 -1.16
CA THR A 25 8.36 -5.05 0.23
C THR A 25 9.81 -4.58 0.36
N SER A 26 10.15 -3.89 1.45
CA SER A 26 11.54 -3.54 1.77
C SER A 26 12.47 -4.75 1.89
N SER A 27 11.91 -5.94 2.19
CA SER A 27 12.62 -7.22 2.23
C SER A 27 12.70 -7.95 0.87
N GLY A 28 12.26 -7.32 -0.23
CA GLY A 28 12.37 -7.87 -1.58
C GLY A 28 11.24 -8.82 -2.01
N HIS A 29 10.22 -9.02 -1.18
CA HIS A 29 9.09 -9.89 -1.53
C HIS A 29 8.07 -9.14 -2.39
N ILE A 30 7.45 -9.82 -3.35
CA ILE A 30 6.38 -9.24 -4.15
C ILE A 30 5.03 -9.60 -3.52
N VAL A 31 4.18 -8.60 -3.32
CA VAL A 31 2.80 -8.76 -2.85
C VAL A 31 1.81 -8.19 -3.86
N ARG A 32 0.68 -8.86 -4.05
CA ARG A 32 -0.47 -8.36 -4.81
C ARG A 32 -1.50 -7.79 -3.84
N VAL A 33 -1.98 -6.57 -4.10
CA VAL A 33 -3.08 -5.96 -3.35
C VAL A 33 -4.40 -6.64 -3.74
N LEU A 34 -5.13 -7.16 -2.77
CA LEU A 34 -6.43 -7.81 -2.94
C LEU A 34 -7.59 -6.88 -2.59
N LEU A 35 -7.43 -6.08 -1.54
CA LEU A 35 -8.45 -5.15 -1.06
C LEU A 35 -7.80 -3.91 -0.48
N VAL A 36 -8.44 -2.76 -0.70
CA VAL A 36 -8.08 -1.49 -0.06
C VAL A 36 -9.32 -0.97 0.65
N ASP A 37 -9.32 -0.99 1.97
CA ASP A 37 -10.37 -0.44 2.81
C ASP A 37 -9.92 0.92 3.37
N GLN A 38 -10.51 1.98 2.83
CA GLN A 38 -10.23 3.34 3.25
C GLN A 38 -10.99 3.74 4.53
N GLU A 39 -12.07 3.05 4.87
CA GLU A 39 -12.83 3.33 6.08
C GLU A 39 -12.04 2.83 7.29
N THR A 40 -11.53 1.60 7.24
CA THR A 40 -10.73 0.99 8.30
C THR A 40 -9.23 1.25 8.17
N GLN A 41 -8.79 1.92 7.10
CA GLN A 41 -7.38 2.21 6.80
C GLN A 41 -6.51 0.95 6.69
N LYS A 42 -7.04 -0.10 6.06
CA LYS A 42 -6.37 -1.40 5.88
C LYS A 42 -6.23 -1.76 4.41
N VAL A 43 -5.21 -2.54 4.12
CA VAL A 43 -4.95 -3.13 2.80
C VAL A 43 -4.69 -4.61 3.00
N VAL A 44 -5.42 -5.44 2.26
CA VAL A 44 -5.20 -6.88 2.24
C VAL A 44 -4.32 -7.21 1.05
N CYS A 45 -3.25 -7.96 1.30
CA CYS A 45 -2.26 -8.36 0.30
C CYS A 45 -2.06 -9.87 0.30
N ALA A 46 -1.75 -10.45 -0.86
CA ALA A 46 -1.25 -11.81 -0.98
C ALA A 46 0.21 -11.78 -1.48
N PRO A 47 1.17 -12.34 -0.73
CA PRO A 47 2.52 -12.53 -1.24
C PRO A 47 2.51 -13.52 -2.41
N LEU A 48 3.33 -13.24 -3.43
CA LEU A 48 3.47 -14.10 -4.58
C LEU A 48 4.07 -15.44 -4.17
N GLY A 49 3.44 -16.55 -4.56
CA GLY A 49 3.87 -17.90 -4.18
C GLY A 49 3.49 -18.32 -2.75
N ALA A 50 2.73 -17.50 -2.03
CA ALA A 50 2.24 -17.83 -0.69
C ALA A 50 0.74 -18.15 -0.69
N GLY A 51 0.33 -19.09 0.16
CA GLY A 51 -1.08 -19.47 0.38
C GLY A 51 -1.80 -18.65 1.46
N TYR A 52 -1.23 -17.53 1.91
CA TYR A 52 -1.79 -16.71 2.98
C TYR A 52 -1.98 -15.25 2.57
N GLN A 53 -2.76 -14.51 3.38
CA GLN A 53 -3.01 -13.08 3.20
C GLN A 53 -2.42 -12.27 4.35
N LEU A 54 -2.06 -11.03 4.06
CA LEU A 54 -1.55 -10.04 5.01
C LEU A 54 -2.52 -8.88 5.08
N SER A 55 -2.92 -8.50 6.30
CA SER A 55 -3.62 -7.24 6.55
C SER A 55 -2.62 -6.21 7.04
N VAL A 56 -2.36 -5.19 6.23
CA VAL A 56 -1.38 -4.14 6.51
C VAL A 56 -2.05 -2.77 6.54
N PRO A 57 -1.54 -1.82 7.35
CA PRO A 57 -2.15 -0.50 7.44
C PRO A 57 -1.90 0.30 6.14
N LEU A 58 -2.92 1.04 5.68
CA LEU A 58 -2.88 1.82 4.43
C LEU A 58 -1.70 2.79 4.38
N ILE A 59 -1.31 3.33 5.52
CA ILE A 59 -0.15 4.23 5.68
C ILE A 59 1.18 3.61 5.22
N ALA A 60 1.32 2.28 5.23
CA ALA A 60 2.54 1.62 4.79
C ALA A 60 2.81 1.80 3.28
N PHE A 61 1.77 2.05 2.48
CA PHE A 61 1.87 2.28 1.03
C PHE A 61 2.04 3.75 0.64
N HIS A 62 1.94 4.64 1.62
CA HIS A 62 2.05 6.08 1.41
C HIS A 62 3.49 6.55 1.26
N THR A 63 4.46 5.72 1.65
CA THR A 63 5.88 5.98 1.46
C THR A 63 6.50 4.84 0.69
N ASP A 64 7.50 5.14 -0.12
CA ASP A 64 8.33 4.13 -0.76
C ASP A 64 9.26 3.43 0.26
N HIS A 65 9.09 3.58 1.58
CA HIS A 65 9.96 2.94 2.57
C HIS A 65 9.63 1.45 2.72
N TYR A 66 8.37 1.10 2.91
CA TYR A 66 7.93 -0.28 3.17
C TYR A 66 7.46 -1.00 1.91
N PHE A 67 6.72 -0.31 1.04
CA PHE A 67 6.16 -0.87 -0.18
C PHE A 67 6.47 0.05 -1.36
N ARG A 68 7.18 -0.49 -2.36
CA ARG A 68 7.53 0.22 -3.59
C ARG A 68 6.82 -0.41 -4.78
N ARG A 69 6.46 0.39 -5.79
CA ARG A 69 5.92 -0.16 -7.04
C ARG A 69 7.08 -0.75 -7.86
N PRO A 70 6.98 -2.00 -8.34
CA PRO A 70 7.97 -2.59 -9.25
C PRO A 70 8.09 -1.72 -10.50
N GLY A 71 9.32 -1.41 -10.92
CA GLY A 71 9.59 -0.60 -12.11
C GLY A 71 9.65 0.93 -11.88
N ARG A 72 9.49 1.41 -10.64
CA ARG A 72 9.91 2.77 -10.29
C ARG A 72 11.40 2.75 -9.95
N ILE A 73 12.24 2.65 -10.99
CA ILE A 73 13.68 2.93 -10.86
C ILE A 73 13.78 4.44 -10.60
N ALA A 74 14.50 4.82 -9.55
CA ALA A 74 14.79 6.21 -9.24
C ALA A 74 15.77 6.79 -10.28
#